data_AF-A0A7Z7JFD1-F1
#
_entry.id   AF-A0A7Z7JFD1-F1
#
_cell.length_a   1.000
_cell.length_b   1.000
_cell.length_c   1.000
_cell.angle_alpha   90.00
_cell.angle_beta   90.00
_cell.angle_gamma   90.00
#
_symmetry.space_group_name_H-M   'P 1'
#
loop_
_entity.id
_entity.type
_entity.pdbx_description
1 polymer ?
#
loop_
_entity_poly.entity_id
_entity_poly.type
_entity_poly.pdbx_seq_one_letter_code
_entity_poly.pdbx_strand_id
1 'polypeptide(L)'
;MMQPTKKNLLSLMSANDGRETQSFCSGYLPHPNPRMYKYFWRVFAMDTPWESTEFFVRAPVLTTAHFMEMYGKCRADGVSCLIYSYHLPRHGSIFDQTSAKWEGVTFAPAWDDDQDAEWRGHK
;
A
#
# COMPACT_ATOMS: atom_id res chain seq x y z
N MET A 1 -9.35 2.55 11.09
CA MET A 1 -8.84 2.82 9.73
C MET A 1 -9.70 3.90 9.11
N MET A 2 -9.10 4.97 8.56
CA MET A 2 -9.84 6.02 7.85
C MET A 2 -10.35 5.47 6.51
N GLN A 3 -11.64 5.63 6.21
CA GLN A 3 -12.23 5.13 4.98
C GLN A 3 -11.80 5.97 3.76
N PRO A 4 -11.58 5.37 2.58
CA PRO A 4 -11.21 6.08 1.36
C PRO A 4 -12.42 6.81 0.80
N THR A 5 -12.68 8.02 1.30
CA THR A 5 -13.77 8.88 0.83
C THR A 5 -13.26 10.29 0.60
N LYS A 6 -13.84 10.99 -0.37
CA LYS A 6 -13.57 12.40 -0.67
C LYS A 6 -13.87 13.26 0.54
N LYS A 7 -14.93 12.93 1.30
CA LYS A 7 -15.24 13.59 2.57
C LYS A 7 -14.07 13.51 3.56
N ASN A 8 -13.49 12.32 3.75
CA ASN A 8 -12.37 12.14 4.68
C ASN A 8 -11.10 12.83 4.17
N LEU A 9 -10.83 12.77 2.87
CA LEU A 9 -9.71 13.46 2.26
C LEU A 9 -9.84 14.98 2.39
N LEU A 10 -11.01 15.56 2.11
CA LEU A 10 -11.28 16.98 2.31
C LEU A 10 -11.19 17.37 3.79
N SER A 11 -11.69 16.54 4.70
CA SER A 11 -11.56 16.78 6.14
C SER A 11 -10.09 16.81 6.59
N LEU A 12 -9.25 15.94 6.01
CA LEU A 12 -7.81 15.92 6.26
C LEU A 12 -7.13 17.19 5.75
N MET A 13 -7.48 17.62 4.54
CA MET A 13 -6.98 18.86 3.95
C MET A 13 -7.36 20.08 4.79
N SER A 14 -8.62 20.18 5.22
CA SER A 14 -9.08 21.26 6.09
C SER A 14 -8.40 21.25 7.46
N ALA A 15 -8.15 20.07 8.03
CA ALA A 15 -7.45 19.93 9.30
C ALA A 15 -5.97 20.35 9.22
N ASN A 16 -5.40 20.40 8.01
CA ASN A 16 -4.02 20.79 7.77
C ASN A 16 -3.90 22.20 7.16
N ASP A 17 -4.87 23.08 7.43
CA ASP A 17 -4.95 24.46 6.93
C ASP A 17 -4.85 24.57 5.38
N GLY A 18 -5.41 23.59 4.68
CA GLY A 18 -5.37 23.51 3.22
C GLY A 18 -4.04 23.01 2.65
N ARG A 19 -3.07 22.63 3.49
CA ARG A 19 -1.80 22.03 3.04
C ARG A 19 -2.01 20.61 2.55
N GLU A 20 -1.19 20.25 1.58
CA GLU A 20 -1.18 18.95 0.95
C GLU A 20 -0.80 17.88 1.96
N THR A 21 -1.61 16.83 2.04
CA THR A 21 -1.43 15.81 3.07
C THR A 21 -1.42 14.43 2.46
N GLN A 22 -0.33 13.69 2.68
CA GLN A 22 -0.25 12.26 2.39
C GLN A 22 -0.37 11.49 3.70
N SER A 23 -1.52 10.86 3.93
CA SER A 23 -1.83 10.21 5.20
C SER A 23 -1.84 8.70 5.08
N PHE A 24 -1.00 8.02 5.86
CA PHE A 24 -0.99 6.56 5.96
C PHE A 24 -2.14 6.11 6.87
N CYS A 25 -3.18 5.57 6.23
CA CYS A 25 -4.45 5.25 6.87
C CYS A 25 -4.55 3.78 7.31
N SER A 26 -3.74 2.90 6.71
CA SER A 26 -3.68 1.48 7.09
C SER A 26 -2.37 0.78 6.71
N GLY A 27 -2.17 -0.34 7.41
CA GLY A 27 -1.15 -1.34 7.13
C GLY A 27 0.06 -1.19 8.02
N TYR A 28 1.20 -1.68 7.52
CA TYR A 28 2.41 -1.85 8.32
C TYR A 28 3.59 -1.22 7.59
N LEU A 29 4.55 -0.70 8.37
CA LEU A 29 5.85 -0.34 7.82
C LEU A 29 6.51 -1.59 7.20
N PRO A 30 7.19 -1.44 6.06
CA PRO A 30 7.96 -2.53 5.48
C PRO A 30 8.93 -3.15 6.47
N HIS A 31 8.85 -4.48 6.62
CA HIS A 31 9.73 -5.22 7.51
C HIS A 31 11.17 -5.16 6.97
N PRO A 32 12.21 -4.95 7.80
CA PRO A 32 13.59 -4.77 7.33
C PRO A 32 14.14 -5.92 6.48
N ASN A 33 13.63 -7.14 6.70
CA ASN A 33 13.94 -8.29 5.85
C ASN A 33 12.89 -8.42 4.71
N PRO A 34 13.24 -8.09 3.46
CA PRO A 34 12.31 -8.10 2.33
C PRO A 34 11.96 -9.51 1.84
N ARG A 35 12.71 -10.53 2.27
CA ARG A 35 12.43 -11.94 1.95
C ARG A 35 11.24 -12.49 2.74
N MET A 36 10.78 -11.81 3.78
CA MET A 36 9.65 -12.28 4.60
C MET A 36 8.30 -11.92 4.00
N TYR A 37 8.15 -10.69 3.53
CA TYR A 37 6.87 -10.15 3.09
C TYR A 37 6.99 -9.36 1.79
N LYS A 38 5.94 -9.44 0.97
CA LYS A 38 5.70 -8.51 -0.14
C LYS A 38 4.67 -7.50 0.30
N TYR A 39 4.91 -6.23 0.02
CA TYR A 39 4.03 -5.13 0.38
C TYR A 39 3.29 -4.61 -0.85
N PHE A 40 2.00 -4.39 -0.66
CA PHE A 40 1.11 -3.87 -1.68
C PHE A 40 0.44 -2.60 -1.17
N TRP A 41 0.24 -1.67 -2.08
CA TRP A 41 -0.20 -0.33 -1.76
C TRP A 41 -1.40 0.07 -2.62
N ARG A 42 -2.26 0.91 -2.06
CA ARG A 42 -3.32 1.59 -2.78
C ARG A 42 -3.34 3.05 -2.33
N VAL A 43 -3.55 3.94 -3.29
CA VAL A 43 -3.58 5.38 -3.05
C VAL A 43 -4.95 5.89 -3.45
N PHE A 44 -5.61 6.59 -2.54
CA PHE A 44 -6.88 7.26 -2.79
C PHE A 44 -6.64 8.77 -2.87
N ALA A 45 -7.02 9.38 -3.99
CA ALA A 45 -6.92 10.82 -4.24
C ALA A 45 -8.26 11.36 -4.77
N MET A 46 -8.36 12.68 -4.96
CA MET A 46 -9.63 13.33 -5.33
C MET A 46 -10.19 12.88 -6.69
N ASP A 47 -9.31 12.49 -7.61
CA ASP A 47 -9.62 11.96 -8.94
C ASP A 47 -10.02 10.47 -8.92
N THR A 48 -9.85 9.80 -7.79
CA THR A 48 -10.21 8.39 -7.66
C THR A 48 -11.74 8.23 -7.74
N PRO A 49 -12.27 7.41 -8.68
CA PRO A 49 -13.71 7.34 -8.91
C PRO A 49 -14.45 6.47 -7.88
N TRP A 50 -13.74 5.56 -7.21
CA TRP A 50 -14.32 4.60 -6.26
C TRP A 50 -14.07 5.02 -4.82
N GLU A 51 -15.10 4.93 -3.98
CA GLU A 51 -15.01 5.24 -2.55
C GLU A 51 -15.30 4.00 -1.69
N SER A 52 -14.88 4.05 -0.42
CA SER A 52 -15.17 3.03 0.60
C SER A 52 -14.78 1.61 0.15
N THR A 53 -15.68 0.63 0.27
CA THR A 53 -15.42 -0.76 -0.09
C THR A 53 -15.05 -0.94 -1.56
N GLU A 54 -15.66 -0.17 -2.46
CA GLU A 54 -15.43 -0.30 -3.90
C GLU A 54 -13.99 0.06 -4.27
N PHE A 55 -13.38 1.02 -3.56
CA PHE A 55 -11.97 1.35 -3.71
C PHE A 55 -11.06 0.14 -3.47
N PHE A 56 -11.31 -0.63 -2.41
CA PHE A 56 -10.48 -1.79 -2.07
C PHE A 56 -10.65 -2.96 -3.05
N VAL A 57 -11.78 -3.00 -3.77
CA VAL A 57 -12.03 -4.01 -4.80
C VAL A 57 -11.43 -3.58 -6.14
N ARG A 58 -11.62 -2.32 -6.55
CA ARG A 58 -11.38 -1.87 -7.92
C ARG A 58 -10.12 -1.04 -8.14
N ALA A 59 -9.62 -0.36 -7.12
CA ALA A 59 -8.44 0.48 -7.31
C ALA A 59 -7.22 -0.36 -7.73
N PRO A 60 -6.26 0.21 -8.47
CA PRO A 60 -5.04 -0.50 -8.81
C PRO A 60 -4.27 -0.87 -7.54
N VAL A 61 -3.75 -2.09 -7.50
CA VAL A 61 -2.78 -2.52 -6.49
C VAL A 61 -1.39 -2.16 -7.00
N LEU A 62 -0.62 -1.46 -6.18
CA LEU A 62 0.73 -1.02 -6.52
C LEU A 62 1.76 -1.86 -5.77
N THR A 63 2.86 -2.14 -6.46
CA THR A 63 4.09 -2.69 -5.89
C THR A 63 4.82 -1.59 -5.11
N THR A 64 5.85 -1.93 -4.34
CA THR A 64 6.55 -0.92 -3.54
C THR A 64 7.21 0.14 -4.41
N ALA A 65 7.86 -0.26 -5.52
CA ALA A 65 8.47 0.69 -6.45
C ALA A 65 7.44 1.62 -7.11
N HIS A 66 6.34 1.08 -7.63
CA HIS A 66 5.29 1.90 -8.26
C HIS A 66 4.60 2.84 -7.25
N PHE A 67 4.39 2.38 -6.02
CA PHE A 67 3.88 3.23 -4.95
C PHE A 67 4.82 4.39 -4.67
N MET A 68 6.13 4.13 -4.54
CA MET A 68 7.10 5.19 -4.25
C MET A 68 7.22 6.21 -5.38
N GLU A 69 7.09 5.79 -6.63
CA GLU A 69 7.01 6.70 -7.77
C GLU A 69 5.75 7.57 -7.71
N MET A 70 4.58 6.96 -7.50
CA MET A 70 3.31 7.69 -7.37
C MET A 70 3.32 8.64 -6.17
N TYR A 71 3.85 8.19 -5.03
CA TYR A 71 3.99 9.00 -3.82
C TYR A 71 4.90 10.20 -4.06
N GLY A 72 6.02 10.02 -4.77
CA GLY A 72 6.90 11.11 -5.20
C GLY A 72 6.18 12.13 -6.09
N LYS A 73 5.40 11.65 -7.07
CA LYS A 73 4.58 12.50 -7.96
C LYS A 73 3.52 13.28 -7.17
N CYS A 74 2.75 12.62 -6.30
CA CYS A 74 1.77 13.30 -5.46
C CYS A 74 2.39 14.39 -4.59
N ARG A 75 3.61 14.17 -4.06
CA ARG A 75 4.32 15.20 -3.29
C ARG A 75 4.80 16.36 -4.13
N ALA A 76 5.29 16.09 -5.35
CA ALA A 76 5.76 17.13 -6.26
C ALA A 76 4.60 18.00 -6.78
N ASP A 77 3.47 17.37 -7.09
CA ASP A 77 2.28 18.02 -7.66
C ASP A 77 1.37 18.65 -6.61
N GLY A 78 1.69 18.48 -5.33
CA GLY A 78 0.86 18.98 -4.24
C GLY A 78 -0.50 18.28 -4.15
N VAL A 79 -0.55 16.98 -4.41
CA VAL A 79 -1.78 16.19 -4.30
C VAL A 79 -1.90 15.57 -2.92
N SER A 80 -3.03 15.84 -2.27
CA SER A 80 -3.41 15.16 -1.02
C SER A 80 -3.94 13.76 -1.32
N CYS A 81 -3.52 12.78 -0.52
CA CYS A 81 -3.96 11.39 -0.71
C CYS A 81 -4.02 10.60 0.60
N LEU A 82 -4.87 9.58 0.61
CA LEU A 82 -4.96 8.56 1.66
C LEU A 82 -4.27 7.29 1.17
N ILE A 83 -3.35 6.77 1.96
CA ILE A 83 -2.47 5.67 1.60
C ILE A 83 -2.83 4.44 2.43
N TYR A 84 -3.01 3.32 1.73
CA TYR A 84 -3.38 2.04 2.31
C TYR A 84 -2.35 1.00 1.91
N SER A 85 -1.94 0.17 2.87
CA SER A 85 -1.06 -0.95 2.61
C SER A 85 -1.56 -2.24 3.22
N TYR A 86 -1.17 -3.35 2.60
CA TYR A 86 -1.27 -4.70 3.13
C TYR A 86 -0.04 -5.49 2.69
N HIS A 87 0.20 -6.64 3.34
CA HIS A 87 1.34 -7.49 3.00
C HIS A 87 0.90 -8.93 2.84
N LEU A 88 1.64 -9.67 2.00
CA LEU A 88 1.53 -11.11 1.88
C LEU A 88 2.86 -11.75 2.29
N PRO A 89 2.86 -12.86 3.03
CA PRO A 89 4.09 -13.61 3.27
C PRO A 89 4.67 -14.12 1.95
N ARG A 90 6.00 -14.22 1.84
CA ARG A 90 6.67 -14.73 0.63
C ARG A 90 6.95 -16.22 0.74
N HIS A 91 6.88 -16.92 -0.39
CA HIS A 91 7.43 -18.27 -0.49
C HIS A 91 8.95 -18.27 -0.23
N GLY A 92 9.47 -19.35 0.34
CA GLY A 92 10.89 -19.47 0.71
C GLY A 92 11.33 -18.59 1.88
N SER A 93 10.39 -17.93 2.57
CA SER A 93 10.64 -17.21 3.81
C SER A 93 10.81 -18.17 5.00
N ILE A 94 11.12 -17.61 6.18
CA ILE A 94 11.24 -18.37 7.44
C ILE A 94 9.90 -18.94 7.95
N PHE A 95 8.80 -18.67 7.27
CA PHE A 95 7.49 -19.11 7.69
C PHE A 95 7.25 -20.57 7.33
N ASP A 96 6.86 -21.35 8.34
CA ASP A 96 6.35 -22.70 8.13
C ASP A 96 4.96 -22.66 7.51
N GLN A 97 4.91 -22.75 6.18
CA GLN A 97 3.68 -22.72 5.37
C GLN A 97 2.69 -23.84 5.70
N THR A 98 3.13 -24.90 6.39
CA THR A 98 2.26 -26.02 6.78
C THR A 98 1.56 -25.79 8.12
N SER A 99 1.98 -24.77 8.88
CA SER A 99 1.35 -24.44 10.15
C SER A 99 -0.08 -23.88 9.95
N ALA A 100 -0.97 -24.19 10.89
CA ALA A 100 -2.37 -23.72 10.87
C ALA A 100 -2.52 -22.19 10.79
N LYS A 101 -1.48 -21.44 11.18
CA LYS A 101 -1.44 -19.97 11.05
C LYS A 101 -1.57 -19.50 9.59
N TRP A 102 -1.03 -20.27 8.65
CA TRP A 102 -0.95 -19.90 7.24
C TRP A 102 -1.91 -20.69 6.36
N GLU A 103 -2.78 -21.50 6.97
CA GLU A 103 -3.82 -22.22 6.25
C GLU A 103 -4.76 -21.23 5.55
N GLY A 104 -4.94 -21.41 4.24
CA GLY A 104 -5.77 -20.52 3.41
C GLY A 104 -5.17 -19.13 3.12
N VAL A 105 -3.95 -18.84 3.58
CA VAL A 105 -3.28 -17.57 3.29
C VAL A 105 -2.59 -17.62 1.92
N THR A 106 -2.84 -16.61 1.08
CA THR A 106 -2.12 -16.44 -0.18
C THR A 106 -0.71 -15.92 0.05
N PHE A 107 0.28 -16.63 -0.48
CA PHE A 107 1.67 -16.20 -0.45
C PHE A 107 2.03 -15.43 -1.73
N ALA A 108 2.89 -14.44 -1.58
CA ALA A 108 3.54 -13.78 -2.70
C ALA A 108 4.70 -14.64 -3.24
N PRO A 109 5.15 -14.38 -4.49
CA PRO A 109 6.35 -15.01 -5.04
C PRO A 109 7.56 -14.88 -4.11
N ALA A 110 8.46 -15.88 -4.19
CA ALA A 110 9.75 -15.79 -3.52
C ALA A 110 10.52 -14.55 -4.01
N TRP A 111 11.41 -14.03 -3.17
CA TRP A 111 12.15 -12.80 -3.49
C TRP A 111 12.92 -12.87 -4.81
N ASP A 112 13.58 -14.00 -5.07
CA ASP A 112 14.44 -14.19 -6.24
C ASP A 112 13.61 -14.39 -7.52
N ASP A 113 12.36 -14.86 -7.40
CA ASP A 113 11.44 -15.07 -8.52
C ASP A 113 10.56 -13.84 -8.83
N ASP A 114 10.46 -12.91 -7.88
CA ASP A 114 9.65 -11.70 -8.01
C ASP A 114 10.26 -10.74 -9.05
N GLN A 115 9.51 -10.48 -10.11
CA GLN A 115 9.94 -9.63 -11.24
C GLN A 115 9.60 -8.15 -11.05
N ASP A 116 8.96 -7.79 -9.94
CA ASP A 116 8.66 -6.39 -9.65
C ASP A 116 9.95 -5.59 -9.45
N ALA A 117 9.91 -4.31 -9.87
CA ALA A 117 11.02 -3.40 -9.70
C ALA A 117 11.38 -3.23 -8.21
N GLU A 118 12.68 -3.17 -7.94
CA GLU A 118 13.18 -2.98 -6.58
C GLU A 118 13.24 -1.49 -6.22
N TRP A 119 12.82 -1.17 -4.99
CA TRP A 119 13.05 0.11 -4.34
C TRP A 119 13.70 -0.13 -2.97
N ARG A 120 14.96 0.29 -2.81
CA ARG A 120 15.74 0.19 -1.56
C ARG A 120 15.65 -1.20 -0.88
N GLY A 121 15.86 -2.27 -1.65
CA GLY A 121 15.78 -3.63 -1.12
C GLY A 121 14.35 -4.19 -0.97
N HIS A 122 13.32 -3.51 -1.46
CA HIS A 122 11.93 -4.02 -1.47
C HIS A 122 11.38 -4.13 -2.89
N LYS A 123 10.65 -5.21 -3.17
CA LYS A 123 9.86 -5.42 -4.38
C LYS A 123 8.39 -5.37 -3.97
#